data_AF-A0A3N5FRU0-F1
#
_entry.id   AF-A0A3N5FRU0-F1
#
_cell.length_a   1.000
_cell.length_b   1.000
_cell.length_c   1.000
_cell.angle_alpha   90.00
_cell.angle_beta   90.00
_cell.angle_gamma   90.00
#
_symmetry.space_group_name_H-M   'P 1'
#
loop_
_entity.id
_entity.type
_entity.pdbx_description
1 polymer ?
#
loop_
_entity_poly.entity_id
_entity_poly.type
_entity_poly.pdbx_seq_one_letter_code
_entity_poly.pdbx_strand_id
1 'polypeptide(L)' 'NTAAFDIYGLPTISVPCGFSASSLPIGLQISGNHFAESTVLALAHAYEQATEWHKRRPPLT' A
#
# COMPACT_ATOMS: atom_id res chain seq x y z
N ASN A 1 -0.66 0.93 -13.72
CA ASN A 1 -0.72 -0.26 -12.83
C ASN A 1 -2.14 -0.49 -12.33
N THR A 2 -2.77 0.51 -11.71
CA THR A 2 -4.10 0.41 -11.08
C THR A 2 -5.27 0.06 -12.02
N ALA A 3 -5.26 0.56 -13.27
CA ALA A 3 -6.39 0.45 -14.19
C ALA A 3 -6.96 -0.96 -14.38
N ALA A 4 -6.12 -2.01 -14.38
CA ALA A 4 -6.61 -3.39 -14.50
C ALA A 4 -7.50 -3.78 -13.31
N PHE A 5 -7.09 -3.41 -12.09
CA PHE A 5 -7.80 -3.74 -10.86
C PHE A 5 -9.13 -2.97 -10.73
N ASP A 6 -9.18 -1.75 -11.28
CA ASP A 6 -10.40 -0.95 -11.37
C ASP A 6 -11.41 -1.61 -12.32
N ILE A 7 -10.96 -2.01 -13.51
CA ILE A 7 -11.81 -2.68 -14.51
C ILE A 7 -12.36 -4.01 -13.97
N TYR A 8 -11.54 -4.77 -13.27
CA TYR A 8 -11.95 -6.06 -12.69
C TYR A 8 -12.66 -5.93 -11.34
N GLY A 9 -12.76 -4.73 -10.75
CA GLY A 9 -13.40 -4.53 -9.44
C GLY A 9 -12.72 -5.29 -8.31
N LEU A 10 -11.39 -5.41 -8.35
CA LEU A 10 -10.63 -6.18 -7.35
C LEU A 10 -10.29 -5.31 -6.14
N PRO A 11 -10.47 -5.81 -4.90
CA PRO A 11 -10.10 -5.07 -3.71
C PRO A 11 -8.58 -4.83 -3.71
N THR A 12 -8.19 -3.56 -3.64
CA THR A 12 -6.81 -3.12 -3.81
C THR A 12 -6.47 -2.03 -2.80
N ILE A 13 -5.30 -2.13 -2.17
CA ILE A 13 -4.75 -1.13 -1.24
C ILE A 13 -3.33 -0.74 -1.64
N SER A 14 -2.96 0.52 -1.41
CA SER A 14 -1.60 1.03 -1.54
C SER A 14 -1.04 1.36 -0.17
N VAL A 15 0.14 0.80 0.17
CA VAL A 15 0.84 1.03 1.44
C VAL A 15 2.26 1.55 1.19
N PRO A 16 2.83 2.39 2.07
CA PRO A 16 4.20 2.86 1.91
C PRO A 16 5.19 1.72 2.12
N CYS A 17 6.11 1.50 1.18
CA CYS A 17 7.05 0.39 1.22
C CYS A 17 8.54 0.79 1.24
N GLY A 18 8.81 2.09 1.19
CA GLY A 18 10.17 2.61 1.20
C GLY A 18 10.27 4.03 0.69
N PHE A 19 11.52 4.46 0.54
CA PHE A 19 11.88 5.73 -0.09
C PHE A 19 12.97 5.49 -1.13
N SER A 20 12.93 6.24 -2.23
CA SER A 20 14.01 6.25 -3.22
C SER A 20 15.28 6.88 -2.62
N ALA A 21 16.40 6.73 -3.33
CA ALA A 21 17.64 7.45 -2.99
C ALA A 21 17.46 8.99 -2.99
N SER A 22 16.49 9.50 -3.75
CA SER A 22 16.09 10.91 -3.78
C SER A 22 15.07 11.29 -2.70
N SER A 23 14.84 10.43 -1.70
CA SER A 23 13.89 10.64 -0.60
C SER A 23 12.42 10.80 -1.03
N LEU A 24 12.04 10.25 -2.19
CA LEU A 24 10.64 10.20 -2.62
C LEU A 24 9.96 8.93 -2.08
N PRO A 25 8.72 9.01 -1.58
CA PRO A 25 8.01 7.84 -1.09
C PRO A 25 7.71 6.84 -2.22
N ILE A 26 7.86 5.55 -1.93
CA ILE A 26 7.52 4.45 -2.83
C ILE A 26 6.31 3.71 -2.23
N GLY A 27 5.31 3.46 -3.06
CA GLY A 27 4.12 2.69 -2.70
C GLY A 27 4.19 1.24 -3.18
N LEU A 28 3.69 0.32 -2.36
CA LEU A 28 3.41 -1.07 -2.71
C LEU A 28 1.91 -1.25 -2.87
N GLN A 29 1.49 -1.81 -4.01
CA GLN A 29 0.10 -2.14 -4.27
C GLN A 29 -0.16 -3.61 -3.97
N ILE A 30 -1.20 -3.88 -3.18
CA ILE A 30 -1.65 -5.22 -2.82
C ILE A 30 -3.08 -5.38 -3.32
N SER A 31 -3.33 -6.40 -4.13
CA SER A 31 -4.66 -6.70 -4.69
C SER A 31 -5.05 -8.13 -4.34
N GLY A 32 -6.31 -8.32 -3.95
CA GLY A 32 -6.87 -9.63 -3.60
C GLY A 32 -7.93 -10.10 -4.60
N ASN A 33 -8.46 -11.30 -4.36
CA ASN A 33 -9.63 -11.81 -5.07
C ASN A 33 -10.88 -10.99 -4.73
N HIS A 34 -11.95 -11.12 -5.52
CA HIS A 34 -13.24 -10.52 -5.20
C HIS A 34 -13.70 -10.88 -3.79
N PHE A 35 -14.22 -9.88 -3.07
CA PHE A 35 -14.74 -10.01 -1.69
C PHE A 35 -13.70 -10.43 -0.63
N ALA A 36 -12.40 -10.26 -0.92
CA ALA A 36 -11.30 -10.59 -0.02
C ALA A 36 -10.73 -9.35 0.70
N GLU A 37 -11.52 -8.29 0.92
CA GLU A 37 -11.08 -7.04 1.56
C GLU A 37 -10.47 -7.30 2.93
N SER A 38 -11.05 -8.21 3.73
CA SER A 38 -10.54 -8.57 5.05
C SER A 38 -9.12 -9.14 4.97
N THR A 39 -8.84 -10.01 4.01
CA THR A 39 -7.50 -10.57 3.78
C THR A 39 -6.52 -9.52 3.30
N VAL A 40 -6.95 -8.66 2.35
CA VAL A 40 -6.11 -7.56 1.84
C VAL A 40 -5.73 -6.59 2.95
N LEU A 41 -6.70 -6.21 3.80
CA LEU A 41 -6.47 -5.34 4.96
C LEU A 41 -5.62 -6.02 6.03
N ALA A 42 -5.83 -7.31 6.31
CA ALA A 42 -5.03 -8.05 7.27
C ALA A 42 -3.55 -8.13 6.83
N LEU A 43 -3.30 -8.37 5.54
CA LEU A 43 -1.94 -8.37 4.98
C LEU A 43 -1.30 -6.97 5.04
N ALA A 44 -2.05 -5.93 4.64
CA ALA A 44 -1.57 -4.55 4.73
C ALA A 44 -1.24 -4.15 6.17
N HIS A 45 -2.08 -4.54 7.14
CA HIS A 45 -1.85 -4.28 8.55
C HIS A 45 -0.62 -5.04 9.08
N ALA A 46 -0.47 -6.32 8.75
CA ALA A 46 0.71 -7.10 9.14
C ALA A 46 2.00 -6.50 8.55
N TYR A 47 1.94 -6.04 7.30
CA TYR A 47 3.06 -5.34 6.65
C TYR A 47 3.38 -4.00 7.34
N GLU A 48 2.37 -3.23 7.68
CA GLU A 48 2.54 -1.98 8.42
C GLU A 48 3.16 -2.22 9.81
N GLN A 49 2.74 -3.25 10.54
CA GLN A 49 3.34 -3.59 11.84
C GLN A 49 4.80 -4.06 11.72
N ALA A 50 5.16 -4.68 10.60
CA ALA A 50 6.52 -5.13 10.34
C ALA A 50 7.45 -4.01 9.83
N THR A 51 6.93 -2.81 9.55
CA THR A 51 7.69 -1.71 8.95
C THR A 51 7.42 -0.36 9.62
N GLU A 52 8.31 0.62 9.40
CA GLU A 52 8.19 1.95 10.03
C GLU A 52 7.90 3.06 9.00
N TRP A 53 7.65 2.70 7.73
CA TRP A 53 7.53 3.68 6.63
C TRP A 53 6.40 4.68 6.86
N HIS A 54 5.29 4.22 7.43
CA HIS A 54 4.11 5.01 7.77
C HIS A 54 4.38 6.12 8.80
N LYS A 55 5.50 6.05 9.55
CA LYS A 55 5.88 7.07 10.55
C LYS A 55 6.64 8.25 9.93
N ARG A 56 7.22 8.10 8.74
CA ARG A 56 7.93 9.19 8.08
C ARG A 56 6.95 10.19 7.48
N ARG A 57 7.11 11.46 7.84
CA ARG A 57 6.29 12.57 7.34
C ARG A 57 7.19 13.63 6.70
N PRO A 58 6.75 14.27 5.60
CA PRO A 58 7.45 15.44 5.09
C PRO A 58 7.39 16.59 6.12
N PRO A 59 8.41 17.47 6.15
CA PRO A 59 8.37 18.65 7.00
C PRO A 59 7.20 19.56 6.61
N LEU A 60 6.53 20.14 7.59
CA LEU A 60 5.51 21.15 7.37
C LEU A 60 6.24 22.48 7.08
N THR A 61 6.16 22.96 5.83
CA THR A 61 6.55 24.33 5.46
C THR A 61 5.53 25.35 5.94
#